data_AF-A0A969NU62-F1
#
_entry.id   AF-A0A969NU62-F1
#
_cell.length_a   1.000
_cell.length_b   1.000
_cell.length_c   1.000
_cell.angle_alpha   90.00
_cell.angle_beta   90.00
_cell.angle_gamma   90.00
#
_symmetry.space_group_name_H-M   'P 1'
#
loop_
_entity.id
_entity.type
_entity.pdbx_description
1 polymer ?
#
loop_
_entity_poly.entity_id
_entity_poly.type
_entity_poly.pdbx_seq_one_letter_code
_entity_poly.pdbx_strand_id
1 'polypeptide(L)'
;MSKITQQLVLGAIFLITLLLSVRTSWAKLNVNQMLALHRHDYPTPTAIAMVEPQVPVASETVEYITINGQAIKGYYAYPQAMTKPLPGILAIHEWWGLNQNTDNQVFE
;
A
#
# COMPACT_ATOMS: atom_id res chain seq x y z
N MET A 1 -6.98 -58.60 18.35
CA MET A 1 -7.40 -57.23 18.73
C MET A 1 -8.91 -57.17 18.79
N SER A 2 -9.50 -56.48 19.77
CA SER A 2 -10.97 -56.36 19.88
C SER A 2 -11.49 -55.28 18.93
N LYS A 3 -12.74 -55.41 18.45
CA LYS A 3 -13.35 -54.41 17.54
C LYS A 3 -13.28 -52.97 18.08
N ILE A 4 -13.35 -52.83 19.40
CA ILE A 4 -13.27 -51.55 20.12
C ILE A 4 -11.87 -50.94 20.02
N THR A 5 -10.81 -51.75 20.16
CA THR A 5 -9.43 -51.25 20.03
C THR A 5 -9.14 -50.77 18.61
N GLN A 6 -9.69 -51.42 17.58
CA GLN A 6 -9.54 -50.98 16.18
C GLN A 6 -10.27 -49.66 15.88
N GLN A 7 -11.48 -49.47 16.40
CA GLN A 7 -12.25 -48.24 16.21
C GLN A 7 -11.59 -47.03 16.88
N LEU A 8 -11.01 -47.21 18.07
CA LEU A 8 -10.28 -46.15 18.77
C LEU A 8 -9.02 -45.75 18.01
N VAL A 9 -8.29 -46.70 17.44
CA VAL A 9 -7.10 -46.42 16.62
C VAL A 9 -7.47 -45.66 15.34
N LEU A 10 -8.53 -46.08 14.63
CA LEU A 10 -9.00 -45.39 13.43
C LEU A 10 -9.50 -43.98 13.73
N GLY A 11 -10.24 -43.80 14.83
CA GLY A 11 -10.69 -42.49 15.28
C GLY A 11 -9.53 -41.55 15.64
N ALA A 12 -8.50 -42.07 16.30
CA ALA A 12 -7.29 -41.30 16.63
C ALA A 12 -6.52 -40.88 15.37
N ILE A 13 -6.35 -41.79 14.40
CA ILE A 13 -5.70 -41.47 13.12
C ILE A 13 -6.51 -40.41 12.37
N PHE A 14 -7.84 -40.55 12.30
CA PHE A 14 -8.70 -39.57 11.65
C PHE A 14 -8.58 -38.19 12.32
N LEU A 15 -8.63 -38.12 13.65
CA LEU A 15 -8.48 -36.87 14.40
C LEU A 15 -7.11 -36.22 14.17
N ILE A 16 -6.03 -37.01 14.14
CA ILE A 16 -4.69 -36.52 13.84
C ILE A 16 -4.62 -35.96 12.43
N THR A 17 -5.17 -36.65 11.43
CA THR A 17 -5.19 -36.17 10.04
C THR A 17 -6.04 -34.90 9.87
N LEU A 18 -7.17 -34.80 10.58
CA LEU A 18 -8.03 -33.62 10.58
C LEU A 18 -7.33 -32.42 11.24
N LEU A 19 -6.61 -32.64 12.34
CA LEU A 19 -5.85 -31.58 13.01
C LEU A 19 -4.65 -31.11 12.17
N LEU A 20 -4.01 -32.01 11.42
CA LEU A 20 -2.93 -31.65 10.49
C LEU A 20 -3.45 -30.83 9.30
N SER A 21 -4.61 -31.15 8.73
CA SER A 21 -5.17 -30.45 7.56
C SER A 21 -5.63 -29.01 7.88
N VAL A 22 -6.08 -28.76 9.11
CA VAL A 22 -6.43 -27.39 9.56
C VAL A 22 -5.21 -26.49 9.60
N ARG A 23 -4.00 -27.01 9.84
CA ARG A 23 -2.77 -26.19 9.93
C ARG A 23 -2.24 -25.72 8.59
N THR A 24 -2.46 -26.47 7.51
CA THR A 24 -1.92 -26.12 6.17
C THR A 24 -2.65 -24.94 5.52
N SER A 25 -3.88 -24.62 5.95
CA SER A 25 -4.68 -23.55 5.37
C SER A 25 -4.35 -22.14 5.92
N TRP A 26 -3.37 -22.02 6.83
CA TRP A 26 -2.91 -20.75 7.43
C TRP A 26 -1.53 -20.32 6.92
N ALA A 27 -1.15 -20.69 5.69
CA ALA A 27 0.00 -20.09 5.03
C ALA A 27 -0.30 -18.60 4.82
N LYS A 28 0.13 -17.76 5.77
CA LYS A 28 -0.08 -16.31 5.71
C LYS A 28 0.64 -15.76 4.48
N LEU A 29 -0.07 -14.95 3.69
CA LEU A 29 0.52 -14.15 2.63
C LEU A 29 1.69 -13.33 3.22
N ASN A 30 2.91 -13.53 2.72
CA ASN A 30 4.10 -12.92 3.33
C ASN A 30 4.30 -11.48 2.86
N VAL A 31 3.42 -10.58 3.31
CA VAL A 31 3.43 -9.15 2.97
C VAL A 31 4.78 -8.48 3.29
N ASN A 32 5.47 -8.94 4.33
CA ASN A 32 6.79 -8.42 4.72
C ASN A 32 7.88 -8.78 3.69
N GLN A 33 7.80 -9.97 3.11
CA GLN A 33 8.73 -10.39 2.06
C GLN A 33 8.45 -9.65 0.74
N MET A 34 7.18 -9.42 0.40
CA MET A 34 6.79 -8.63 -0.77
C MET A 34 7.25 -7.17 -0.61
N LEU A 35 7.04 -6.55 0.55
CA LEU A 35 7.56 -5.22 0.86
C LEU A 35 9.09 -5.16 0.75
N ALA A 36 9.80 -6.16 1.28
CA ALA A 36 11.26 -6.19 1.24
C ALA A 36 11.82 -6.27 -0.19
N LEU A 37 11.16 -7.01 -1.09
CA LEU A 37 11.56 -7.13 -2.49
C LEU A 37 11.32 -5.85 -3.29
N HIS A 38 10.20 -5.16 -3.05
CA HIS A 38 9.82 -3.96 -3.80
C HIS A 38 10.20 -2.63 -3.13
N ARG A 39 10.90 -2.66 -1.98
CA ARG A 39 11.29 -1.44 -1.24
C ARG A 39 12.20 -0.50 -2.03
N HIS A 40 12.87 -1.02 -3.06
CA HIS A 40 13.81 -0.30 -3.92
C HIS A 40 13.25 -0.06 -5.32
N ASP A 41 11.97 -0.34 -5.54
CA ASP A 41 11.30 0.00 -6.79
C ASP A 41 11.01 1.49 -6.79
N TYR A 42 11.81 2.26 -7.53
CA TYR A 42 11.60 3.69 -7.72
C TYR A 42 10.98 3.93 -9.10
N PRO A 43 9.97 4.81 -9.20
CA PRO A 43 9.48 5.21 -10.50
C PRO A 43 10.59 5.99 -11.22
N THR A 44 11.00 5.52 -12.40
CA THR A 44 11.88 6.29 -13.28
C THR A 44 11.03 7.25 -14.12
N PRO A 45 11.26 8.58 -14.06
CA PRO A 45 10.48 9.54 -14.82
C PRO A 45 10.58 9.26 -16.32
N THR A 46 9.45 9.35 -17.02
CA THR A 46 9.46 9.38 -18.49
C THR A 46 9.93 10.76 -18.97
N ALA A 47 10.33 10.87 -20.24
CA ALA A 47 10.78 12.14 -20.82
C ALA A 47 9.76 13.29 -20.66
N ILE A 48 8.45 13.00 -20.64
CA ILE A 48 7.39 14.00 -20.45
C ILE A 48 7.41 14.57 -19.02
N ALA A 49 7.74 13.74 -18.01
CA ALA A 49 7.80 14.19 -16.62
C ALA A 49 9.02 15.08 -16.32
N MET A 50 10.02 15.09 -17.20
CA MET A 50 11.22 15.94 -17.09
C MET A 50 11.04 17.34 -17.67
N VAL A 51 9.88 17.64 -18.27
CA VAL A 51 9.62 18.97 -18.83
C VAL A 51 9.39 19.96 -17.69
N GLU A 52 10.26 20.96 -17.60
CA GLU A 52 10.13 21.99 -16.58
C GLU A 52 8.83 22.81 -16.75
N PRO A 53 8.17 23.18 -15.64
CA PRO A 53 7.02 24.08 -15.68
C PRO A 53 7.39 25.43 -16.31
N GLN A 54 6.47 25.97 -17.13
CA GLN A 54 6.65 27.30 -17.76
C GLN A 54 6.70 28.45 -16.75
N VAL A 55 6.17 28.24 -15.55
CA VAL A 55 6.12 29.21 -14.44
C VAL A 55 6.54 28.47 -13.18
N PRO A 56 7.33 29.09 -12.27
CA PRO A 56 7.71 28.47 -11.00
C PRO A 56 6.50 27.95 -10.23
N VAL A 57 6.59 26.70 -9.77
CA VAL A 57 5.56 26.03 -8.98
C VAL A 57 6.02 26.01 -7.51
N ALA A 58 5.14 26.46 -6.62
CA ALA A 58 5.28 26.28 -5.18
C ALA A 58 4.40 25.12 -4.74
N SER A 59 4.77 24.51 -3.62
CA SER A 59 4.02 23.39 -3.08
C SER A 59 4.13 23.27 -1.57
N GLU A 60 3.08 22.75 -0.96
CA GLU A 60 2.98 22.60 0.49
C GLU A 60 2.11 21.40 0.88
N THR A 61 2.39 20.84 2.06
CA THR A 61 1.52 19.85 2.68
C THR A 61 0.37 20.56 3.39
N VAL A 62 -0.87 20.23 3.01
CA VAL A 62 -2.08 20.82 3.58
C VAL A 62 -2.91 19.77 4.29
N GLU A 63 -3.60 20.15 5.37
CA GLU A 63 -4.70 19.32 5.90
C GLU A 63 -5.95 19.58 5.05
N TYR A 64 -6.50 18.53 4.43
CA TYR A 64 -7.69 18.68 3.57
C TYR A 64 -8.97 18.15 4.22
N ILE A 65 -8.86 17.25 5.20
CA ILE A 65 -10.01 16.75 5.95
C ILE A 65 -9.56 16.20 7.32
N THR A 66 -10.45 16.28 8.30
CA THR A 66 -10.29 15.60 9.59
C THR A 66 -11.31 14.46 9.68
N ILE A 67 -10.87 13.23 9.95
CA ILE A 67 -11.74 12.06 10.12
C ILE A 67 -11.49 11.48 11.50
N ASN A 68 -12.53 11.37 12.33
CA ASN A 68 -12.43 10.84 13.71
C ASN A 68 -11.35 11.53 14.57
N GLY A 69 -11.17 12.85 14.38
CA GLY A 69 -10.15 13.63 15.08
C GLY A 69 -8.72 13.47 14.54
N GLN A 70 -8.53 12.68 13.48
CA GLN A 70 -7.24 12.57 12.79
C GLN A 70 -7.22 13.48 11.54
N ALA A 71 -6.24 14.39 11.52
CA ALA A 71 -5.93 15.21 10.36
C ALA A 71 -5.40 14.34 9.22
N ILE A 72 -6.04 14.40 8.05
CA ILE A 72 -5.57 13.77 6.83
C ILE A 72 -4.92 14.84 5.96
N LYS A 73 -3.66 14.59 5.62
CA LYS A 73 -2.82 15.52 4.86
C LYS A 73 -2.78 15.15 3.38
N GLY A 74 -2.68 16.17 2.54
CA GLY A 74 -2.48 16.05 1.10
C GLY A 74 -1.42 17.03 0.63
N TYR A 75 -1.16 17.04 -0.67
CA TYR A 75 -0.19 17.93 -1.30
C TYR A 75 -0.92 18.96 -2.16
N TYR A 76 -0.59 20.23 -1.98
CA TYR A 76 -1.12 21.32 -2.77
C TYR A 76 0.03 21.95 -3.56
N ALA A 77 -0.11 22.02 -4.89
CA ALA A 77 0.87 22.62 -5.79
C ALA A 77 0.20 23.70 -6.63
N TYR A 78 0.86 24.86 -6.76
CA TYR A 78 0.31 26.02 -7.44
C TYR A 78 1.41 26.86 -8.11
N PRO A 79 1.14 27.49 -9.27
CA PRO A 79 2.06 28.44 -9.87
C PRO A 79 2.18 29.69 -9.01
N GLN A 80 3.41 30.16 -8.77
CA GLN A 80 3.66 31.34 -7.92
C GLN A 80 3.10 32.65 -8.51
N ALA A 81 3.06 32.77 -9.84
CA ALA A 81 2.65 33.99 -10.53
C ALA A 81 1.13 34.05 -10.84
N MET A 82 0.28 33.62 -9.90
CA MET A 82 -1.17 33.59 -10.12
C MET A 82 -1.81 34.97 -9.93
N THR A 83 -2.27 35.60 -11.01
CA THR A 83 -2.93 36.93 -10.98
C THR A 83 -4.46 36.87 -11.09
N LYS A 84 -4.99 35.69 -11.43
CA LYS A 84 -6.42 35.39 -11.57
C LYS A 84 -6.67 33.92 -11.24
N PRO A 85 -7.90 33.52 -10.87
CA PRO A 85 -8.23 32.11 -10.63
C PRO A 85 -7.91 31.24 -11.85
N LEU A 86 -7.32 30.06 -11.61
CA LEU A 86 -7.02 29.06 -12.62
C LEU A 86 -7.87 27.79 -12.40
N PRO A 87 -8.07 26.96 -13.43
CA PRO A 87 -8.65 25.63 -13.26
C PRO A 87 -7.82 24.80 -12.26
N GLY A 88 -8.51 24.14 -11.34
CA GLY A 88 -7.88 23.21 -10.39
C GLY A 88 -7.98 21.76 -10.87
N ILE A 89 -6.97 20.97 -10.54
CA ILE A 89 -6.97 19.52 -10.72
C ILE A 89 -6.96 18.88 -9.34
N LEU A 90 -7.90 17.97 -9.08
CA LEU A 90 -7.88 17.11 -7.89
C LEU A 90 -7.42 15.72 -8.29
N ALA A 91 -6.24 15.32 -7.83
CA ALA A 91 -5.72 13.98 -8.02
C ALA A 91 -5.92 13.16 -6.75
N ILE A 92 -6.67 12.07 -6.84
CA ILE A 92 -6.84 11.09 -5.76
C ILE A 92 -6.03 9.87 -6.17
N HIS A 93 -5.07 9.50 -5.33
CA HIS A 93 -4.22 8.33 -5.59
C HIS A 93 -4.92 7.08 -5.04
N GLU A 94 -4.87 5.99 -5.81
CA GLU A 94 -5.43 4.70 -5.42
C GLU A 94 -4.66 4.10 -4.23
N TRP A 95 -5.23 3.09 -3.55
CA TRP A 95 -4.68 2.47 -2.32
C TRP A 95 -3.31 1.78 -2.46
N TRP A 96 -2.75 1.70 -3.67
CA TRP A 96 -1.38 1.23 -3.94
C TRP A 96 -0.46 2.31 -4.53
N GLY A 97 -0.97 3.52 -4.78
CA GLY A 97 -0.40 4.48 -5.74
C GLY A 97 0.59 5.49 -5.17
N LEU A 98 0.82 5.52 -3.86
CA LEU A 98 1.82 6.38 -3.24
C LEU A 98 2.58 5.59 -2.16
N ASN A 99 3.68 4.97 -2.59
CA ASN A 99 4.58 4.30 -1.66
C ASN A 99 5.52 5.33 -1.03
N GLN A 100 6.01 5.02 0.17
CA GLN A 100 7.00 5.85 0.90
C GLN A 100 8.29 6.09 0.10
N ASN A 101 8.55 5.30 -0.94
CA ASN A 101 9.68 5.50 -1.85
C ASN A 101 9.49 6.65 -2.85
N THR A 102 8.26 7.16 -3.01
CA THR A 102 7.92 8.29 -3.89
C THR A 102 8.03 9.64 -3.20
N ASP A 103 7.88 9.71 -1.87
CA ASP A 103 7.85 10.97 -1.10
C ASP A 103 9.18 11.78 -1.16
N ASN A 104 10.31 11.12 -1.41
CA ASN A 104 11.63 11.76 -1.43
C ASN A 104 12.13 12.14 -2.85
N GLN A 105 11.30 12.01 -3.89
CA GLN A 105 11.66 12.35 -5.28
C GLN A 105 11.19 13.76 -5.69
N VAL A 106 10.77 14.59 -4.74
CA VAL A 106 10.32 15.96 -4.99
C VAL A 106 11.54 16.84 -5.34
N PHE A 107 11.80 16.95 -6.65
CA PHE A 107 12.51 18.02 -7.36
C PHE A 107 13.73 18.61 -6.63
N GLU A 108 14.90 18.00 -6.81
CA GLU A 108 16.17 18.75 -6.88
C GLU A 108 16.42 19.24 -8.31
#